data_AF-A0A966Q6U1-F1
#
_entry.id   AF-A0A966Q6U1-F1
#
_cell.length_a   1.000
_cell.length_b   1.000
_cell.length_c   1.000
_cell.angle_alpha   90.00
_cell.angle_beta   90.00
_cell.angle_gamma   90.00
#
_symmetry.space_group_name_H-M   'P 1'
#
loop_
_entity.id
_entity.type
_entity.pdbx_description
1 polymer ?
#
loop_
_entity_poly.entity_id
_entity_poly.type
_entity_poly.pdbx_seq_one_letter_code
_entity_poly.pdbx_strand_id
1 'polypeptide(L)' 'GRTKIMMDGGIRSGSDIAVALASGADFTFLGRAPMYGVCAMGSKGGDQVVEILQKELQQVMEQLGCEVLENLPRHLV' A
#
# COMPACT_ATOMS: atom_id res chain seq x y z
N GLY A 1 -13.39 -11.05 20.34
CA GLY A 1 -13.86 -10.50 19.05
C GLY A 1 -12.64 -10.10 18.23
N ARG A 2 -12.70 -10.16 16.89
CA ARG A 2 -11.62 -9.66 16.03
C ARG A 2 -11.99 -8.26 15.53
N THR A 3 -11.33 -7.25 16.06
CA THR A 3 -11.43 -5.87 15.56
C THR A 3 -10.48 -5.72 14.39
N LYS A 4 -10.91 -5.02 13.33
CA LYS A 4 -10.05 -4.69 12.19
C LYS A 4 -9.08 -3.56 12.55
N ILE A 5 -7.82 -3.74 12.19
CA ILE A 5 -6.75 -2.77 12.40
C ILE A 5 -6.48 -2.06 11.09
N MET A 6 -6.49 -0.73 11.11
CA MET A 6 -6.25 0.08 9.92
C MET A 6 -5.17 1.12 10.24
N MET A 7 -4.33 1.44 9.24
CA MET A 7 -3.20 2.36 9.40
C MET A 7 -3.21 3.46 8.32
N ASP A 8 -2.92 4.69 8.73
CA ASP A 8 -2.52 5.79 7.84
C ASP A 8 -1.27 6.46 8.45
N GLY A 9 -0.57 7.22 7.64
CA GLY A 9 0.58 8.02 8.06
C GLY A 9 1.81 7.68 7.26
N GLY A 10 2.04 8.45 6.18
CA GLY A 10 3.32 8.41 5.47
C GLY A 10 3.47 7.33 4.40
N ILE A 11 2.41 6.62 4.02
CA ILE A 11 2.43 5.69 2.87
C ILE A 11 2.75 6.46 1.59
N ARG A 12 3.87 6.13 0.94
CA ARG A 12 4.33 6.76 -0.33
C ARG A 12 4.78 5.78 -1.39
N SER A 13 4.95 4.51 -1.02
CA SER A 13 5.41 3.45 -1.91
C SER A 13 4.69 2.14 -1.62
N GLY A 14 4.76 1.19 -2.56
CA GLY A 14 4.30 -0.19 -2.35
C GLY A 14 5.00 -0.91 -1.20
N SER A 15 6.26 -0.60 -0.91
CA SER A 15 6.99 -1.17 0.24
C SER A 15 6.44 -0.67 1.58
N ASP A 16 6.02 0.60 1.68
CA ASP A 16 5.37 1.11 2.91
C ASP A 16 4.07 0.36 3.19
N ILE A 17 3.29 0.08 2.13
CA ILE A 17 2.05 -0.72 2.23
C ILE A 17 2.39 -2.14 2.68
N ALA A 18 3.39 -2.78 2.07
CA ALA A 18 3.80 -4.13 2.43
C ALA A 18 4.24 -4.23 3.89
N VAL A 19 5.03 -3.27 4.40
CA VAL A 19 5.46 -3.20 5.80
C VAL A 19 4.27 -3.01 6.74
N ALA A 20 3.32 -2.13 6.41
CA ALA A 20 2.13 -1.91 7.24
C ALA A 20 1.27 -3.19 7.35
N LEU A 21 1.04 -3.87 6.22
CA LEU A 21 0.29 -5.13 6.18
C LEU A 21 1.04 -6.26 6.92
N ALA A 22 2.35 -6.39 6.70
CA ALA A 22 3.19 -7.35 7.39
C ALA A 22 3.22 -7.12 8.92
N SER A 23 3.08 -5.86 9.36
CA SER A 23 3.02 -5.46 10.77
C SER A 23 1.64 -5.69 11.42
N GLY A 24 0.66 -6.19 10.67
CA GLY A 24 -0.66 -6.57 11.19
C GLY A 24 -1.79 -5.58 10.92
N ALA A 25 -1.59 -4.57 10.07
CA ALA A 25 -2.72 -3.80 9.54
C ALA A 25 -3.54 -4.66 8.57
N ASP A 26 -4.86 -4.62 8.69
CA ASP A 26 -5.77 -5.21 7.69
C ASP A 26 -5.91 -4.29 6.46
N PHE A 27 -5.77 -2.97 6.65
CA PHE A 27 -5.92 -1.96 5.59
C PHE A 27 -4.99 -0.76 5.82
N THR A 28 -4.54 -0.15 4.71
CA THR A 28 -3.84 1.15 4.71
C THR A 28 -4.67 2.23 4.03
N PHE A 29 -4.59 3.46 4.52
CA PHE A 29 -5.18 4.64 3.86
C PHE A 29 -4.13 5.52 3.20
N LEU A 30 -4.57 6.31 2.23
CA LEU A 30 -3.76 7.30 1.54
C LEU A 30 -4.32 8.70 1.79
N GLY A 31 -3.53 9.55 2.43
CA GLY A 31 -3.86 10.97 2.59
C GLY A 31 -3.45 11.82 1.39
N ARG A 32 -2.19 12.28 1.39
CA ARG A 32 -1.71 13.29 0.44
C ARG A 32 -1.41 12.79 -0.96
N ALA A 33 -1.05 11.51 -1.11
CA ALA A 33 -0.56 10.99 -2.39
C ALA A 33 -1.59 11.16 -3.53
N PRO A 34 -2.89 10.78 -3.37
CA PRO A 34 -3.89 11.00 -4.42
C PRO A 34 -4.12 12.48 -4.72
N MET A 35 -4.02 13.36 -3.71
CA MET A 35 -4.16 14.81 -3.91
C MET A 35 -3.06 15.36 -4.83
N TYR A 36 -1.82 14.88 -4.67
CA TYR A 36 -0.72 15.26 -5.56
C TYR A 36 -0.95 14.78 -7.00
N GLY A 37 -1.46 13.56 -7.16
CA GLY A 37 -1.90 13.07 -8.47
C GLY A 37 -2.94 14.01 -9.10
N VAL A 38 -3.97 14.37 -8.34
CA VAL A 38 -5.01 15.29 -8.82
C VAL A 38 -4.46 16.65 -9.21
N CYS A 39 -3.55 17.23 -8.42
CA CYS A 39 -2.90 18.49 -8.77
C CYS A 39 -2.05 18.40 -10.05
N ALA A 40 -1.43 17.25 -10.32
CA ALA A 40 -0.57 17.05 -11.49
C ALA A 40 -1.34 16.74 -12.78
N MET A 41 -2.41 15.94 -12.70
CA MET A 41 -3.10 15.37 -13.88
C MET A 41 -4.63 15.45 -13.81
N GLY A 42 -5.18 16.30 -12.94
CA GLY A 42 -6.62 16.48 -12.79
C GLY A 42 -7.29 15.22 -12.23
N SER A 43 -8.57 15.01 -12.58
CA SER A 43 -9.37 13.91 -12.02
C SER A 43 -8.74 12.53 -12.18
N LYS A 44 -7.99 12.29 -13.27
CA LYS A 44 -7.31 11.01 -13.54
C LYS A 44 -6.07 10.76 -12.69
N GLY A 45 -5.47 11.82 -12.15
CA GLY A 45 -4.22 11.70 -11.43
C GLY A 45 -4.36 10.99 -10.09
N GLY A 46 -5.51 11.10 -9.43
CA GLY A 46 -5.80 10.34 -8.21
C GLY A 46 -5.79 8.82 -8.46
N ASP A 47 -6.49 8.39 -9.52
CA ASP A 47 -6.55 6.98 -9.93
C ASP A 47 -5.17 6.44 -10.32
N GLN A 48 -4.41 7.23 -11.10
CA GLN A 48 -3.05 6.86 -11.50
C GLN A 48 -2.12 6.64 -10.29
N VAL A 49 -2.23 7.45 -9.24
CA VAL A 49 -1.44 7.25 -8.01
C VAL A 49 -1.77 5.92 -7.35
N VAL A 50 -3.05 5.54 -7.30
CA VAL A 50 -3.47 4.25 -6.74
C VAL A 50 -2.94 3.09 -7.58
N GLU A 51 -3.03 3.17 -8.91
CA GLU A 51 -2.48 2.16 -9.82
C GLU A 51 -0.97 1.97 -9.65
N ILE A 52 -0.22 3.07 -9.50
CA ILE A 52 1.23 3.03 -9.25
C ILE A 52 1.51 2.29 -7.94
N LEU A 53 0.84 2.66 -6.85
CA LEU A 53 1.06 2.04 -5.54
C LEU A 53 0.67 0.55 -5.52
N GLN A 54 -0.39 0.16 -6.22
CA GLN A 54 -0.77 -1.24 -6.37
C GLN A 54 0.29 -2.02 -7.15
N LYS A 55 0.81 -1.44 -8.24
CA LYS A 55 1.88 -2.05 -9.03
C LYS A 55 3.17 -2.21 -8.22
N GLU A 56 3.54 -1.20 -7.44
CA GLU A 56 4.70 -1.29 -6.56
C GLU A 56 4.52 -2.36 -5.47
N LEU A 57 3.32 -2.46 -4.85
CA LEU A 57 3.03 -3.52 -3.88
C LEU A 57 3.17 -4.91 -4.52
N GLN A 58 2.61 -5.09 -5.73
CA GLN A 58 2.74 -6.32 -6.50
C GLN A 58 4.20 -6.65 -6.79
N GLN A 59 5.02 -5.67 -7.17
CA GLN A 59 6.45 -5.87 -7.40
C GLN A 59 7.19 -6.31 -6.13
N VAL A 60 6.86 -5.73 -4.97
CA VAL A 60 7.42 -6.15 -3.68
C VAL A 60 7.04 -7.60 -3.38
N MET A 61 5.78 -7.96 -3.58
CA MET A 61 5.29 -9.34 -3.39
C MET A 61 6.00 -10.34 -4.31
N GLU A 62 6.17 -10.00 -5.59
CA GLU A 62 6.90 -10.83 -6.56
C GLU A 62 8.37 -11.02 -6.18
N GLN A 63 9.04 -9.94 -5.76
CA GLN A 63 10.45 -9.98 -5.33
C GLN A 63 10.66 -10.83 -4.07
N LEU A 64 9.68 -10.83 -3.17
CA LEU A 64 9.70 -11.66 -1.96
C LEU A 64 9.24 -13.11 -2.20
N GLY A 65 8.74 -13.44 -3.40
CA GLY A 65 8.11 -14.73 -3.66
C GLY A 65 6.82 -14.95 -2.86
N CYS A 66 6.11 -13.86 -2.54
CA CYS A 66 4.93 -13.85 -1.71
C CYS A 66 3.67 -13.78 -2.59
N GLU A 67 2.97 -14.91 -2.77
CA GLU A 67 1.80 -14.97 -3.66
C GLU A 67 0.54 -14.30 -3.09
N VAL A 68 0.41 -14.26 -1.76
CA VAL A 68 -0.77 -13.75 -1.05
C VAL A 68 -0.38 -12.84 0.11
N LEU A 69 -1.17 -11.79 0.36
CA LEU A 69 -0.86 -10.76 1.35
C LEU A 69 -0.70 -11.32 2.76
N GLU A 70 -1.42 -12.40 3.09
CA GLU A 70 -1.38 -13.07 4.39
C GLU A 70 -0.01 -13.68 4.71
N ASN A 71 0.85 -13.85 3.70
CA ASN A 71 2.21 -14.35 3.90
C ASN A 71 3.22 -13.21 4.14
N LEU A 72 2.88 -11.94 3.89
CA LEU A 72 3.77 -10.79 4.12
C LEU A 72 4.39 -10.73 5.53
N PRO A 73 3.67 -11.08 6.63
CA PRO A 73 4.28 -11.11 7.96
C PRO A 73 5.53 -12.01 8.10
N ARG A 74 5.73 -12.99 7.21
CA ARG A 74 6.92 -13.86 7.21
C ARG A 74 8.17 -13.18 6.63
N HIS A 75 8.00 -12.02 6.01
CA HIS A 75 9.05 -11.27 5.32
C HIS A 75 9.28 -9.89 5.95
N LEU A 76 8.71 -9.63 7.13
CA LEU A 76 8.95 -8.39 7.87
C LEU A 76 10.41 -8.33 8.35
N VAL A 77 11.07 -7.19 8.12
CA VAL A 77 12.45 -6.91 8.54
C VAL A 77 12.46 -5.84 9.62
#